data_AF-E2BPY8-F1
#
_entry.id   AF-E2BPY8-F1
#
_cell.length_a   1.000
_cell.length_b   1.000
_cell.length_c   1.000
_cell.angle_alpha   90.00
_cell.angle_beta   90.00
_cell.angle_gamma   90.00
#
_symmetry.space_group_name_H-M   'P 1'
#
loop_
_entity.id
_entity.type
_entity.pdbx_description
1 polymer ?
#
loop_
_entity_poly.entity_id
_entity_poly.type
_entity_poly.pdbx_seq_one_letter_code
_entity_poly.pdbx_strand_id
1 'polypeptide(L)' 'DRHEKLILQYDNARPHVGQPVRTYLEGVKWEVLPHPPYSPDIAPSDYHLFRSMQSAL' A
#
# COMPACT_ATOMS: atom_id res chain seq x y z
N ASP A 1 9.04 -14.01 -21.08
CA ASP A 1 7.91 -14.00 -20.15
C ASP A 1 8.12 -12.92 -19.09
N ARG A 2 7.67 -11.69 -19.36
CA ARG A 2 7.86 -10.57 -18.43
C ARG A 2 6.75 -10.62 -17.38
N HIS A 3 7.01 -11.26 -16.26
CA HIS A 3 6.22 -10.96 -15.07
C HIS A 3 6.66 -9.55 -14.66
N GLU A 4 5.83 -8.55 -14.96
CA GLU A 4 6.08 -7.18 -14.52
C GLU A 4 6.16 -7.18 -12.99
N LYS A 5 7.24 -6.61 -12.46
CA LYS A 5 7.46 -6.53 -11.02
C LYS A 5 6.37 -5.63 -10.43
N LEU A 6 5.45 -6.23 -9.68
CA LEU A 6 4.39 -5.49 -9.02
C LEU A 6 4.97 -4.74 -7.81
N ILE A 7 4.64 -3.45 -7.76
CA ILE A 7 5.01 -2.54 -6.67
C ILE A 7 3.73 -2.22 -5.90
N LEU A 8 3.72 -2.52 -4.61
CA LEU A 8 2.60 -2.32 -3.71
C LEU A 8 2.91 -1.17 -2.73
N GLN A 9 1.96 -0.25 -2.59
CA GLN A 9 2.01 0.81 -1.58
C GLN A 9 0.86 0.60 -0.57
N TYR A 10 1.19 0.59 0.71
CA TYR A 10 0.21 0.57 1.82
C TYR A 10 0.83 1.23 3.07
N ASP A 11 0.01 1.54 4.07
CA ASP A 11 0.44 2.23 5.30
C ASP A 11 1.05 1.27 6.35
N ASN A 12 1.71 1.81 7.37
CA ASN A 12 2.36 0.98 8.39
C ASN A 12 1.39 0.44 9.47
N ALA A 13 0.09 0.32 9.17
CA ALA A 13 -0.87 -0.22 10.13
C ALA A 13 -0.45 -1.64 10.58
N ARG A 14 -0.68 -1.95 11.86
CA ARG A 14 -0.25 -3.23 12.47
C ARG A 14 -0.64 -4.48 11.69
N PRO A 15 -1.85 -4.57 11.09
CA PRO A 15 -2.21 -5.71 10.26
C PRO A 15 -1.31 -5.86 9.01
N HIS A 16 -0.86 -4.76 8.42
CA HIS A 16 -0.13 -4.76 7.16
C HIS A 16 1.38 -5.02 7.31
N VAL A 17 1.94 -4.78 8.51
CA VAL A 17 3.35 -5.04 8.82
C VAL A 17 3.58 -6.35 9.59
N GLY A 18 2.52 -7.11 9.82
CA GLY A 18 2.58 -8.40 10.51
C GLY A 18 3.35 -9.45 9.73
N GLN A 19 3.94 -10.40 10.45
CA GLN A 19 4.72 -11.50 9.86
C GLN A 19 3.94 -12.29 8.78
N PRO A 20 2.65 -12.63 8.95
CA PRO A 20 1.91 -13.36 7.93
C PRO A 20 1.84 -12.60 6.59
N VAL A 21 1.65 -11.28 6.63
CA VAL A 21 1.59 -10.44 5.43
C VAL A 21 2.95 -10.38 4.75
N ARG A 22 4.04 -10.20 5.51
CA ARG A 22 5.41 -10.20 4.94
C ARG A 22 5.73 -11.51 4.23
N THR A 23 5.46 -12.65 4.88
CA THR A 23 5.70 -13.98 4.29
C THR A 23 4.88 -14.20 3.01
N TYR A 24 3.63 -13.73 2.98
CA TYR A 24 2.81 -13.79 1.76
C TYR A 24 3.41 -12.95 0.62
N LEU A 25 3.77 -11.69 0.90
CA LEU A 25 4.31 -10.75 -0.09
C LEU A 25 5.65 -11.23 -0.68
N GLU A 26 6.50 -11.85 0.14
CA GLU A 26 7.73 -12.52 -0.31
C GLU A 26 7.42 -13.69 -1.27
N GLY A 27 6.41 -14.49 -0.95
CA GLY A 27 5.98 -15.63 -1.79
C GLY A 27 5.46 -15.20 -3.16
N VAL A 28 4.70 -14.10 -3.23
CA VAL A 28 4.21 -13.53 -4.49
C VAL A 28 5.21 -12.60 -5.19
N LYS A 29 6.36 -12.33 -4.56
CA LYS A 29 7.47 -11.50 -5.08
C LYS A 29 7.05 -10.05 -5.40
N TRP A 30 6.17 -9.48 -4.59
CA TRP A 30 5.78 -8.08 -4.73
C TRP A 30 6.76 -7.18 -3.98
N GLU A 31 7.14 -6.07 -4.58
CA GLU A 31 7.94 -5.04 -3.91
C GLU A 31 7.05 -4.10 -3.12
N VAL A 32 7.35 -3.91 -1.84
CA VAL A 32 6.63 -2.97 -0.98
C VAL A 32 7.36 -1.63 -0.98
N LEU A 33 6.65 -0.55 -1.33
CA LEU A 33 7.20 0.80 -1.23
C LEU A 33 7.34 1.22 0.24
N PRO A 34 8.47 1.85 0.62
CA PRO A 34 8.58 2.47 1.94
C PRO A 34 7.48 3.51 2.14
N HIS A 35 6.75 3.40 3.25
CA HIS A 35 5.76 4.38 3.65
C HIS A 35 6.18 4.98 5.00
N PRO A 36 6.38 6.30 5.12
CA PRO A 36 6.62 6.95 6.41
C PRO A 36 5.39 6.90 7.35
N PRO A 37 5.57 6.87 8.68
CA PRO A 37 4.47 6.97 9.63
C PRO A 37 3.64 8.25 9.43
N TYR A 38 2.33 8.17 9.67
CA TYR A 38 1.40 9.32 9.68
C TYR A 38 1.43 10.20 8.42
N SER A 39 1.60 9.59 7.25
CA SER A 39 1.74 10.32 5.98
C SER A 39 0.60 10.02 5.01
N PRO A 40 -0.64 10.46 5.31
CA PRO A 40 -1.78 10.28 4.41
C PRO A 40 -1.67 11.15 3.13
N ASP A 41 -0.87 12.20 3.17
CA ASP A 41 -0.61 13.11 2.04
C ASP A 41 0.15 12.45 0.89
N ILE A 42 0.86 11.36 1.14
CA ILE A 42 1.58 10.57 0.13
C ILE A 42 0.87 9.28 -0.27
N ALA A 43 -0.25 8.95 0.37
CA ALA A 43 -1.08 7.79 0.06
C ALA A 43 -2.17 8.17 -0.97
N PRO A 44 -2.10 7.72 -2.24
CA PRO A 44 -3.07 8.05 -3.29
C PRO A 44 -4.50 7.65 -2.95
N SER A 45 -4.67 6.57 -2.17
CA SER A 45 -5.97 6.21 -1.61
C SER A 45 -6.55 7.34 -0.77
N ASP A 46 -5.74 7.94 0.11
CA ASP A 46 -6.20 8.97 1.06
C ASP A 46 -6.28 10.34 0.41
N TYR A 47 -5.22 10.80 -0.28
CA TYR A 47 -5.18 12.16 -0.82
C TYR A 47 -6.02 12.34 -2.08
N HIS A 48 -6.30 11.28 -2.85
CA HIS A 48 -7.03 11.39 -4.11
C HIS A 48 -8.37 10.64 -4.08
N LEU A 49 -8.33 9.32 -3.95
CA LEU A 49 -9.53 8.49 -4.08
C LEU A 49 -10.58 8.81 -3.02
N PHE A 50 -10.23 8.74 -1.74
CA PHE A 50 -11.17 8.99 -0.65
C PHE A 50 -11.60 10.45 -0.58
N ARG A 51 -10.74 11.42 -0.92
CA ARG A 51 -11.15 12.82 -1.09
C ARG A 51 -12.19 12.99 -2.19
N SER A 52 -11.97 12.36 -3.34
CA SER A 52 -12.93 12.42 -4.46
C SER A 52 -14.26 11.76 -4.08
N MET A 53 -14.23 10.65 -3.36
CA MET A 53 -15.44 9.98 -2.87
C MET A 53 -16.21 10.85 -1.89
N GLN A 54 -15.53 11.49 -0.93
CA GLN A 54 -16.15 12.44 0.00
C GLN A 54 -16.77 13.64 -0.71
N SER A 55 -16.15 14.11 -1.81
CA SER A 55 -16.67 15.24 -2.59
C SER A 55 -17.88 14.87 -3.45
N ALA A 56 -18.13 13.57 -3.66
CA ALA A 56 -19.24 13.05 -4.44
C ALA A 56 -20.45 12.61 -3.57
N LEU A 57 -20.31 12.70 -2.24
CA LEU A 57 -21.37 12.47 -1.26
C LEU A 57 -22.06 13.79 -0.88
#